data_AF-A0A975N1T6-F1
#
_entry.id   AF-A0A975N1T6-F1
#
_cell.length_a   1.000
_cell.length_b   1.000
_cell.length_c   1.000
_cell.angle_alpha   90.00
_cell.angle_beta   90.00
_cell.angle_gamma   90.00
#
_symmetry.space_group_name_H-M   'P 1'
#
loop_
_entity.id
_entity.type
_entity.pdbx_description
1 polymer ?
#
loop_
_entity_poly.entity_id
_entity_poly.type
_entity_poly.pdbx_seq_one_letter_code
_entity_poly.pdbx_strand_id
1 'polypeptide(L)'
;MSRTRVLPLVTALLVLSPMAGTATAKASAAAPYCYEEPSQPTADVSDLKAKFTSSNWMPTLQAMYQRRWPSGQALAIAQAKDKYWDQFVQKNSFEAFAESMMVAIHEETHMWDLDPSRTRWNVHTAAWINAARQDTTVPLYDGFPRKEILPLIKDRLSDSMDGIYLRDQTQGDYHLQGVTAELNAGLTGLPAVTVVQEYIKGIGASNARDIAATNLRYLLLYLRVAKDRHPDYWTKIKNEPKLRDLVLTQFLRTAYWLEKSAPYTGKLGSPDADKITATNYAPENLAILQEFTGRTVRTDAQKNCTT
;
A
#
# COMPACT_ATOMS: atom_id res chain seq x y z
N MET A 1 17.01 -84.00 -7.30
CA MET A 1 17.45 -83.09 -8.37
C MET A 1 17.80 -81.75 -7.73
N SER A 2 18.99 -81.58 -7.15
CA SER A 2 20.20 -81.01 -7.76
C SER A 2 19.92 -79.87 -8.76
N ARG A 3 20.18 -78.62 -8.35
CA ARG A 3 21.30 -77.81 -8.88
C ARG A 3 21.35 -76.42 -8.24
N THR A 4 22.47 -76.19 -7.57
CA THR A 4 23.12 -74.93 -7.23
C THR A 4 23.08 -73.91 -8.37
N ARG A 5 22.83 -72.63 -8.08
CA ARG A 5 23.15 -71.52 -8.98
C ARG A 5 23.96 -70.45 -8.24
N VAL A 6 25.00 -70.06 -8.95
CA VAL A 6 26.18 -69.25 -8.59
C VAL A 6 25.86 -67.77 -8.78
N LEU A 7 26.38 -66.91 -7.88
CA LEU A 7 26.36 -65.45 -8.02
C LEU A 7 27.32 -64.99 -9.13
N PRO A 8 26.96 -63.97 -9.94
CA PRO A 8 27.95 -63.17 -10.64
C PRO A 8 28.41 -61.99 -9.78
N LEU A 9 29.73 -61.93 -9.59
CA LEU A 9 30.49 -60.76 -9.14
C LEU A 9 30.33 -59.65 -10.20
N VAL A 10 29.82 -58.48 -9.81
CA VAL A 10 29.86 -57.28 -10.66
C VAL A 10 30.91 -56.35 -10.10
N THR A 11 32.06 -56.30 -10.79
CA THR A 11 33.12 -55.34 -10.59
C THR A 11 32.70 -54.01 -11.24
N ALA A 12 32.35 -53.01 -10.44
CA ALA A 12 32.11 -51.65 -10.93
C ALA A 12 33.37 -50.80 -10.73
N LEU A 13 33.91 -50.29 -11.83
CA LEU A 13 35.04 -49.39 -11.88
C LEU A 13 34.75 -48.08 -11.10
N LEU A 14 35.67 -47.69 -10.22
CA LEU A 14 35.78 -46.32 -9.74
C LEU A 14 36.19 -45.41 -10.90
N VAL A 15 35.29 -44.51 -11.32
CA VAL A 15 35.62 -43.36 -12.15
C VAL A 15 35.84 -42.17 -11.22
N LEU A 16 37.10 -41.76 -11.04
CA LEU A 16 37.47 -40.50 -10.41
C LEU A 16 36.97 -39.35 -11.29
N SER A 17 35.86 -38.73 -10.90
CA SER A 17 35.40 -37.47 -11.49
C SER A 17 36.22 -36.32 -10.92
N PRO A 18 36.72 -35.38 -11.75
CA PRO A 18 37.42 -34.21 -11.25
C PRO A 18 36.43 -33.31 -10.50
N MET A 19 36.85 -32.81 -9.34
CA MET A 19 36.11 -31.83 -8.55
C MET A 19 35.79 -30.61 -9.41
N ALA A 20 34.53 -30.46 -9.79
CA ALA A 20 34.00 -29.20 -10.29
C ALA A 20 34.04 -28.21 -9.12
N GLY A 21 34.90 -27.20 -9.23
CA GLY A 21 34.94 -26.09 -8.30
C GLY A 21 33.54 -25.49 -8.16
N THR A 22 33.11 -25.33 -6.91
CA THR A 22 31.91 -24.59 -6.54
C THR A 22 32.08 -23.14 -6.98
N ALA A 23 31.67 -22.84 -8.21
CA ALA A 23 31.39 -21.48 -8.63
C ALA A 23 30.26 -20.97 -7.72
N THR A 24 30.61 -20.05 -6.82
CA THR A 24 29.62 -19.25 -6.09
C THR A 24 28.78 -18.53 -7.13
N ALA A 25 27.57 -19.02 -7.36
CA ALA A 25 26.60 -18.35 -8.19
C ALA A 25 26.38 -16.96 -7.60
N LYS A 26 26.92 -15.94 -8.26
CA LYS A 26 26.62 -14.54 -7.97
C LYS A 26 25.10 -14.43 -8.11
N ALA A 27 24.39 -14.21 -6.99
CA ALA A 27 22.97 -13.93 -7.03
C ALA A 27 22.77 -12.78 -8.03
N SER A 28 22.04 -13.06 -9.12
CA SER A 28 21.70 -12.04 -10.11
C SER A 28 21.01 -10.89 -9.37
N ALA A 29 21.51 -9.67 -9.55
CA ALA A 29 20.84 -8.49 -9.03
C ALA A 29 19.42 -8.48 -9.59
N ALA A 30 18.43 -8.37 -8.71
CA ALA A 30 17.04 -8.36 -9.15
C ALA A 30 16.77 -7.16 -10.06
N ALA A 31 15.91 -7.35 -11.05
CA ALA A 31 15.54 -6.27 -11.96
C ALA A 31 14.92 -5.09 -11.18
N PRO A 32 15.14 -3.84 -11.64
CA PRO A 32 14.46 -2.67 -11.10
C PRO A 32 12.95 -2.85 -11.13
N TYR A 33 12.28 -2.48 -10.03
CA TYR A 33 10.84 -2.46 -9.91
C TYR A 33 10.36 -1.02 -9.78
N CYS A 34 9.43 -0.62 -10.63
CA CYS A 34 8.76 0.68 -10.56
C CYS A 34 7.26 0.47 -10.34
N TYR A 35 6.67 1.26 -9.44
CA TYR A 35 5.22 1.36 -9.36
C TYR A 35 4.72 2.38 -10.37
N GLU A 36 3.76 1.96 -11.19
CA GLU A 36 2.98 2.81 -12.06
C GLU A 36 1.56 2.26 -12.21
N GLU A 37 0.61 3.12 -12.52
CA GLU A 37 -0.72 2.71 -12.95
C GLU A 37 -1.32 3.70 -13.96
N PRO A 38 -2.27 3.27 -14.81
CA PRO A 38 -2.93 4.17 -15.74
C PRO A 38 -3.71 5.27 -15.00
N SER A 39 -3.47 6.52 -15.38
CA SER A 39 -4.25 7.67 -14.90
C SER A 39 -4.17 8.82 -15.89
N GLN A 40 -5.28 9.53 -16.10
CA GLN A 40 -5.37 10.74 -16.91
C GLN A 40 -6.17 11.80 -16.14
N PRO A 41 -5.57 12.49 -15.15
CA PRO A 41 -6.28 13.44 -14.29
C PRO A 41 -7.00 14.56 -15.07
N THR A 42 -6.55 14.88 -16.27
CA THR A 42 -7.07 15.96 -17.12
C THR A 42 -8.05 15.50 -18.21
N ALA A 43 -8.36 14.20 -18.30
CA ALA A 43 -9.32 13.72 -19.31
C ALA A 43 -10.70 14.34 -19.08
N ASP A 44 -11.40 14.74 -20.14
CA ASP A 44 -12.66 15.46 -20.01
C ASP A 44 -13.79 14.59 -19.41
N VAL A 45 -14.50 15.17 -18.44
CA VAL A 45 -15.67 14.58 -17.77
C VAL A 45 -16.83 15.58 -17.70
N SER A 46 -16.78 16.65 -18.50
CA SER A 46 -17.79 17.71 -18.53
C SER A 46 -19.19 17.18 -18.85
N ASP A 47 -19.31 16.18 -19.73
CA ASP A 47 -20.55 15.49 -20.06
C ASP A 47 -21.10 14.69 -18.87
N LEU A 48 -20.24 14.07 -18.07
CA LEU A 48 -20.63 13.35 -16.85
C LEU A 48 -21.12 14.33 -15.78
N LYS A 49 -20.41 15.45 -15.61
CA LYS A 49 -20.84 16.54 -14.74
C LYS A 49 -22.21 17.09 -15.16
N ALA A 50 -22.42 17.36 -16.44
CA ALA A 50 -23.68 17.92 -16.94
C ALA A 50 -24.89 16.98 -16.76
N LYS A 51 -24.65 15.66 -16.72
CA LYS A 51 -25.68 14.63 -16.55
C LYS A 51 -25.79 14.12 -15.11
N PHE A 52 -25.00 14.65 -14.18
CA PHE A 52 -24.98 14.17 -12.81
C PHE A 52 -26.30 14.44 -12.09
N THR A 53 -26.78 13.42 -11.39
CA THR A 53 -27.94 13.45 -10.52
C THR A 53 -27.68 12.55 -9.32
N SER A 54 -28.43 12.74 -8.24
CA SER A 54 -28.32 11.86 -7.07
C SER A 54 -28.61 10.39 -7.39
N SER A 55 -29.51 10.11 -8.35
CA SER A 55 -29.87 8.72 -8.70
C SER A 55 -28.85 8.00 -9.59
N ASN A 56 -27.98 8.71 -10.30
CA ASN A 56 -26.97 8.12 -11.19
C ASN A 56 -25.52 8.27 -10.69
N TRP A 57 -25.32 8.58 -9.42
CA TRP A 57 -23.99 8.83 -8.84
C TRP A 57 -23.00 7.68 -9.09
N MET A 58 -23.41 6.41 -8.94
CA MET A 58 -22.53 5.25 -9.10
C MET A 58 -22.12 5.03 -10.57
N PRO A 59 -23.05 5.01 -11.55
CA PRO A 59 -22.68 5.05 -12.96
C PRO A 59 -21.76 6.24 -13.31
N THR A 60 -22.02 7.42 -12.75
CA THR A 60 -21.14 8.59 -12.95
C THR A 60 -19.75 8.37 -12.39
N LEU A 61 -19.62 7.80 -11.18
CA LEU A 61 -18.35 7.44 -10.55
C LEU A 61 -17.54 6.49 -11.45
N GLN A 62 -18.17 5.40 -11.87
CA GLN A 62 -17.52 4.37 -12.68
C GLN A 62 -17.07 4.94 -14.03
N ALA A 63 -17.89 5.75 -14.70
CA ALA A 63 -17.53 6.37 -15.98
C ALA A 63 -16.42 7.43 -15.82
N MET A 64 -16.46 8.21 -14.75
CA MET A 64 -15.44 9.23 -14.44
C MET A 64 -14.08 8.57 -14.21
N TYR A 65 -14.03 7.54 -13.37
CA TYR A 65 -12.80 6.79 -13.13
C TYR A 65 -12.36 5.95 -14.31
N GLN A 66 -13.26 5.42 -15.13
CA GLN A 66 -12.85 4.76 -16.37
C GLN A 66 -11.93 5.65 -17.22
N ARG A 67 -12.26 6.93 -17.32
CA ARG A 67 -11.51 7.90 -18.11
C ARG A 67 -10.24 8.36 -17.40
N ARG A 68 -10.30 8.57 -16.07
CA ARG A 68 -9.23 9.25 -15.34
C ARG A 68 -8.36 8.36 -14.47
N TRP A 69 -8.87 7.24 -13.98
CA TRP A 69 -8.18 6.30 -13.09
C TRP A 69 -8.85 4.91 -13.11
N PRO A 70 -8.54 4.06 -14.09
CA PRO A 70 -9.18 2.75 -14.26
C PRO A 70 -9.13 1.84 -13.01
N SER A 71 -8.10 1.94 -12.17
CA SER A 71 -8.06 1.19 -10.89
C SER A 71 -9.19 1.60 -9.94
N GLY A 72 -9.53 2.88 -9.88
CA GLY A 72 -10.67 3.38 -9.10
C GLY A 72 -12.01 2.90 -9.66
N GLN A 73 -12.13 2.80 -10.98
CA GLN A 73 -13.32 2.20 -11.61
C GLN A 73 -13.47 0.74 -11.21
N ALA A 74 -12.40 -0.04 -11.29
CA ALA A 74 -12.41 -1.45 -10.94
C ALA A 74 -12.83 -1.67 -9.48
N LEU A 75 -12.34 -0.84 -8.55
CA LEU A 75 -12.79 -0.86 -7.15
C LEU A 75 -14.27 -0.50 -7.04
N ALA A 76 -14.72 0.54 -7.76
CA ALA A 76 -16.11 0.94 -7.79
C ALA A 76 -17.09 -0.08 -8.36
N ILE A 77 -16.62 -0.93 -9.27
CA ILE A 77 -17.40 -2.07 -9.74
C ILE A 77 -17.40 -3.19 -8.68
N ALA A 78 -16.25 -3.48 -8.07
CA ALA A 78 -16.10 -4.54 -7.07
C ALA A 78 -16.96 -4.29 -5.83
N GLN A 79 -17.07 -3.03 -5.41
CA GLN A 79 -17.83 -2.61 -4.23
C GLN A 79 -19.24 -2.09 -4.55
N ALA A 80 -19.71 -2.15 -5.81
CA ALA A 80 -20.99 -1.55 -6.22
C ALA A 80 -22.24 -2.04 -5.45
N LYS A 81 -22.11 -3.15 -4.72
CA LYS A 81 -23.18 -3.76 -3.91
C LYS A 81 -23.01 -3.52 -2.41
N ASP A 82 -21.99 -2.78 -1.96
CA ASP A 82 -21.91 -2.37 -0.57
C ASP A 82 -23.08 -1.43 -0.25
N LYS A 83 -23.88 -1.83 0.74
CA LYS A 83 -25.04 -1.08 1.20
C LYS A 83 -24.65 0.17 2.01
N TYR A 84 -23.40 0.25 2.47
CA TYR A 84 -22.90 1.35 3.29
C TYR A 84 -22.24 2.45 2.46
N TRP A 85 -21.84 2.19 1.21
CA TRP A 85 -21.14 3.17 0.37
C TRP A 85 -21.85 4.52 0.34
N ASP A 86 -23.16 4.52 0.14
CA ASP A 86 -23.97 5.74 0.01
C ASP A 86 -23.71 6.76 1.14
N GLN A 87 -23.46 6.32 2.37
CA GLN A 87 -23.26 7.22 3.51
C GLN A 87 -22.03 8.14 3.37
N PHE A 88 -21.07 7.76 2.53
CA PHE A 88 -19.85 8.52 2.29
C PHE A 88 -19.92 9.42 1.05
N VAL A 89 -21.03 9.38 0.30
CA VAL A 89 -21.15 10.07 -0.99
C VAL A 89 -22.08 11.26 -0.87
N GLN A 90 -21.58 12.45 -1.20
CA GLN A 90 -22.41 13.66 -1.24
C GLN A 90 -23.02 13.84 -2.63
N LYS A 91 -24.35 13.77 -2.73
CA LYS A 91 -25.04 13.67 -4.03
C LYS A 91 -25.81 14.93 -4.45
N ASN A 92 -25.66 16.02 -3.72
CA ASN A 92 -26.39 17.27 -3.94
C ASN A 92 -25.84 18.10 -5.13
N SER A 93 -24.57 17.89 -5.52
CA SER A 93 -23.94 18.51 -6.69
C SER A 93 -22.77 17.65 -7.15
N PHE A 94 -22.32 17.85 -8.40
CA PHE A 94 -21.16 17.11 -8.91
C PHE A 94 -19.87 17.47 -8.14
N GLU A 95 -19.72 18.72 -7.71
CA GLU A 95 -18.56 19.14 -6.93
C GLU A 95 -18.54 18.51 -5.54
N ALA A 96 -19.66 18.51 -4.81
CA ALA A 96 -19.74 17.81 -3.53
C ALA A 96 -19.51 16.30 -3.69
N PHE A 97 -20.03 15.71 -4.77
CA PHE A 97 -19.76 14.33 -5.15
C PHE A 97 -18.26 14.09 -5.33
N ALA A 98 -17.59 14.88 -6.16
CA ALA A 98 -16.15 14.78 -6.39
C ALA A 98 -15.33 14.99 -5.10
N GLU A 99 -15.71 15.96 -4.25
CA GLU A 99 -15.07 16.20 -2.96
C GLU A 99 -15.20 15.01 -2.00
N SER A 100 -16.35 14.33 -2.00
CA SER A 100 -16.59 13.16 -1.15
C SER A 100 -15.78 11.93 -1.53
N MET A 101 -15.18 11.90 -2.73
CA MET A 101 -14.50 10.70 -3.25
C MET A 101 -13.25 10.29 -2.49
N MET A 102 -12.58 11.21 -1.78
CA MET A 102 -11.46 10.82 -0.92
C MET A 102 -11.94 9.84 0.14
N VAL A 103 -12.95 10.25 0.91
CA VAL A 103 -13.51 9.44 2.00
C VAL A 103 -14.21 8.22 1.42
N ALA A 104 -15.09 8.39 0.43
CA ALA A 104 -15.85 7.27 -0.11
C ALA A 104 -14.94 6.15 -0.62
N ILE A 105 -13.91 6.45 -1.41
CA ILE A 105 -13.00 5.40 -1.91
C ILE A 105 -12.06 4.87 -0.82
N HIS A 106 -11.64 5.72 0.12
CA HIS A 106 -10.86 5.29 1.28
C HIS A 106 -11.63 4.24 2.11
N GLU A 107 -12.86 4.54 2.50
CA GLU A 107 -13.69 3.65 3.31
C GLU A 107 -14.09 2.37 2.55
N GLU A 108 -14.43 2.47 1.26
CA GLU A 108 -14.71 1.29 0.44
C GLU A 108 -13.49 0.39 0.24
N THR A 109 -12.28 0.95 0.36
CA THR A 109 -11.05 0.15 0.39
C THR A 109 -10.95 -0.63 1.69
N HIS A 110 -11.31 -0.04 2.84
CA HIS A 110 -11.44 -0.78 4.09
C HIS A 110 -12.48 -1.90 3.97
N MET A 111 -13.64 -1.63 3.37
CA MET A 111 -14.69 -2.64 3.16
C MET A 111 -14.19 -3.78 2.27
N TRP A 112 -13.35 -3.49 1.27
CA TRP A 112 -12.74 -4.53 0.44
C TRP A 112 -11.65 -5.31 1.18
N ASP A 113 -10.71 -4.61 1.81
CA ASP A 113 -9.52 -5.16 2.46
C ASP A 113 -9.89 -6.00 3.69
N LEU A 114 -10.86 -5.55 4.49
CA LEU A 114 -11.20 -6.16 5.79
C LEU A 114 -12.37 -7.15 5.73
N ASP A 115 -12.85 -7.49 4.54
CA ASP A 115 -13.86 -8.51 4.35
C ASP A 115 -13.40 -9.87 4.95
N PRO A 116 -14.23 -10.50 5.80
CA PRO A 116 -13.86 -11.75 6.47
C PRO A 116 -13.51 -12.93 5.55
N SER A 117 -13.90 -12.89 4.27
CA SER A 117 -13.52 -13.89 3.28
C SER A 117 -12.07 -13.77 2.80
N ARG A 118 -11.42 -12.62 3.03
CA ARG A 118 -10.07 -12.30 2.57
C ARG A 118 -9.11 -11.97 3.72
N THR A 119 -9.64 -11.58 4.87
CA THR A 119 -8.87 -11.11 6.00
C THR A 119 -9.28 -11.81 7.29
N ARG A 120 -8.27 -12.13 8.10
CA ARG A 120 -8.44 -12.54 9.49
C ARG A 120 -7.58 -11.64 10.36
N TRP A 121 -8.25 -10.84 11.21
CA TRP A 121 -7.59 -9.83 12.03
C TRP A 121 -6.34 -10.36 12.73
N ASN A 122 -5.24 -9.65 12.57
CA ASN A 122 -3.90 -9.95 13.08
C ASN A 122 -3.27 -11.27 12.59
N VAL A 123 -3.88 -12.00 11.65
CA VAL A 123 -3.31 -13.23 11.08
C VAL A 123 -2.82 -12.97 9.67
N HIS A 124 -3.71 -12.52 8.80
CA HIS A 124 -3.40 -12.10 7.44
C HIS A 124 -4.38 -11.02 6.98
N THR A 125 -3.93 -10.18 6.06
CA THR A 125 -4.73 -9.13 5.44
C THR A 125 -4.84 -9.34 3.94
N ALA A 126 -5.83 -8.67 3.36
CA ALA A 126 -5.85 -8.33 1.95
C ALA A 126 -5.49 -6.86 1.74
N ALA A 127 -5.11 -6.50 0.52
CA ALA A 127 -4.84 -5.15 0.08
C ALA A 127 -5.23 -5.00 -1.40
N TRP A 128 -6.19 -4.11 -1.68
CA TRP A 128 -6.47 -3.62 -3.03
C TRP A 128 -5.34 -2.68 -3.48
N ILE A 129 -4.52 -3.11 -4.44
CA ILE A 129 -3.44 -2.28 -4.97
C ILE A 129 -3.90 -1.50 -6.19
N ASN A 130 -4.32 -2.19 -7.25
CA ASN A 130 -4.84 -1.57 -8.47
C ASN A 130 -5.69 -2.57 -9.27
N ALA A 131 -6.16 -2.17 -10.46
CA ALA A 131 -6.99 -3.06 -11.29
C ALA A 131 -6.30 -4.40 -11.67
N ALA A 132 -4.97 -4.43 -11.73
CA ALA A 132 -4.20 -5.61 -12.14
C ALA A 132 -3.68 -6.44 -10.96
N ARG A 133 -3.68 -5.89 -9.74
CA ARG A 133 -3.10 -6.52 -8.56
C ARG A 133 -3.97 -6.34 -7.32
N GLN A 134 -4.32 -7.46 -6.73
CA GLN A 134 -5.01 -7.59 -5.45
C GLN A 134 -4.27 -8.64 -4.63
N ASP A 135 -3.76 -8.26 -3.46
CA ASP A 135 -3.07 -9.19 -2.60
C ASP A 135 -4.09 -9.70 -1.57
N THR A 136 -4.50 -10.97 -1.65
CA THR A 136 -5.65 -11.48 -0.87
C THR A 136 -5.30 -12.31 0.35
N THR A 137 -4.01 -12.59 0.58
CA THR A 137 -3.57 -13.35 1.76
C THR A 137 -2.11 -13.01 2.07
N VAL A 138 -1.91 -11.86 2.73
CA VAL A 138 -0.61 -11.37 3.19
C VAL A 138 -0.47 -11.67 4.69
N PRO A 139 0.41 -12.60 5.10
CA PRO A 139 0.60 -12.93 6.52
C PRO A 139 1.15 -11.74 7.30
N LEU A 140 0.57 -11.48 8.48
CA LEU A 140 0.97 -10.39 9.37
C LEU A 140 1.64 -10.87 10.66
N TYR A 141 1.35 -12.09 11.11
CA TYR A 141 1.89 -12.66 12.35
C TYR A 141 1.65 -11.78 13.59
N ASP A 142 0.49 -11.14 13.65
CA ASP A 142 0.04 -10.23 14.70
C ASP A 142 0.83 -8.92 14.77
N GLY A 143 1.91 -8.91 15.54
CA GLY A 143 2.75 -7.76 15.82
C GLY A 143 2.55 -7.21 17.23
N PHE A 144 2.66 -5.89 17.34
CA PHE A 144 2.55 -5.14 18.59
C PHE A 144 1.72 -3.85 18.38
N PRO A 145 1.19 -3.23 19.44
CA PRO A 145 0.40 -1.99 19.36
C PRO A 145 1.13 -0.88 18.60
N ARG A 146 0.49 -0.29 17.57
CA ARG A 146 1.10 0.76 16.76
C ARG A 146 1.44 2.01 17.55
N LYS A 147 0.79 2.27 18.69
CA LYS A 147 1.16 3.34 19.62
C LYS A 147 2.61 3.28 20.10
N GLU A 148 3.27 2.11 20.04
CA GLU A 148 4.68 1.97 20.42
C GLU A 148 5.65 2.76 19.53
N ILE A 149 5.21 3.24 18.36
CA ILE A 149 6.01 4.11 17.49
C ILE A 149 6.01 5.57 17.93
N LEU A 150 5.06 5.98 18.79
CA LEU A 150 4.86 7.37 19.21
C LEU A 150 6.15 8.02 19.76
N PRO A 151 6.99 7.33 20.56
CA PRO A 151 8.24 7.92 21.03
C PRO A 151 9.25 8.27 19.93
N LEU A 152 9.12 7.73 18.71
CA LEU A 152 9.99 8.07 17.57
C LEU A 152 9.52 9.34 16.83
N ILE A 153 8.31 9.83 17.10
CA ILE A 153 7.78 11.06 16.53
C ILE A 153 8.20 12.23 17.43
N LYS A 154 9.13 13.06 16.95
CA LYS A 154 9.72 14.17 17.73
C LYS A 154 9.25 15.56 17.30
N ASP A 155 8.54 15.63 16.18
CA ASP A 155 7.90 16.83 15.65
C ASP A 155 6.40 16.83 15.96
N ARG A 156 5.68 17.82 15.41
CA ARG A 156 4.22 17.95 15.53
C ARG A 156 3.52 17.91 14.18
N LEU A 157 4.20 17.45 13.13
CA LEU A 157 3.70 17.54 11.76
C LEU A 157 2.43 16.71 11.55
N SER A 158 2.28 15.60 12.29
CA SER A 158 1.14 14.68 12.22
C SER A 158 0.28 14.69 13.48
N ASP A 159 0.34 15.71 14.36
CA ASP A 159 -0.24 15.68 15.71
C ASP A 159 -1.76 15.32 15.73
N SER A 160 -2.53 15.78 14.74
CA SER A 160 -3.95 15.44 14.61
C SER A 160 -4.16 13.94 14.31
N MET A 161 -3.38 13.38 13.39
CA MET A 161 -3.40 11.97 13.04
C MET A 161 -2.80 11.09 14.14
N ASP A 162 -1.76 11.56 14.83
CA ASP A 162 -1.19 10.88 15.98
C ASP A 162 -2.26 10.74 17.08
N GLY A 163 -3.09 11.77 17.26
CA GLY A 163 -4.25 11.75 18.14
C GLY A 163 -5.22 10.61 17.82
N ILE A 164 -5.57 10.45 16.54
CA ILE A 164 -6.54 9.44 16.07
C ILE A 164 -5.95 8.03 16.06
N TYR A 165 -4.75 7.87 15.50
CA TYR A 165 -4.23 6.53 15.18
C TYR A 165 -3.31 5.98 16.27
N LEU A 166 -2.65 6.83 17.05
CA LEU A 166 -1.62 6.39 18.00
C LEU A 166 -1.99 6.63 19.47
N ARG A 167 -2.65 7.76 19.78
CA ARG A 167 -2.97 8.15 21.17
C ARG A 167 -4.36 7.73 21.61
N ASP A 168 -5.31 7.61 20.69
CA ASP A 168 -6.59 6.98 20.97
C ASP A 168 -6.38 5.55 21.49
N GLN A 169 -7.18 5.16 22.48
CA GLN A 169 -6.99 3.89 23.16
C GLN A 169 -7.25 2.69 22.24
N THR A 170 -8.30 2.75 21.41
CA THR A 170 -8.69 1.62 20.56
C THR A 170 -7.79 1.55 19.34
N GLN A 171 -7.67 2.67 18.64
CA GLN A 171 -6.89 2.79 17.42
C GLN A 171 -5.39 2.61 17.71
N GLY A 172 -4.87 3.10 18.83
CA GLY A 172 -3.47 2.92 19.22
C GLY A 172 -3.09 1.47 19.52
N ASP A 173 -4.07 0.64 19.89
CA ASP A 173 -3.89 -0.79 20.18
C ASP A 173 -3.97 -1.68 18.93
N TYR A 174 -4.27 -1.13 17.75
CA TYR A 174 -4.15 -1.88 16.51
C TYR A 174 -2.70 -2.22 16.19
N HIS A 175 -2.47 -3.40 15.63
CA HIS A 175 -1.12 -3.89 15.29
C HIS A 175 -0.76 -3.56 13.83
N LEU A 176 0.14 -4.33 13.21
CA LEU A 176 0.57 -4.10 11.83
C LEU A 176 -0.62 -4.03 10.86
N GLN A 177 -1.68 -4.81 11.12
CA GLN A 177 -2.90 -4.75 10.32
C GLN A 177 -3.51 -3.36 10.24
N GLY A 178 -3.65 -2.67 11.38
CA GLY A 178 -4.18 -1.30 11.39
C GLY A 178 -3.25 -0.30 10.74
N VAL A 179 -1.94 -0.53 10.75
CA VAL A 179 -0.97 0.32 10.04
C VAL A 179 -1.09 0.13 8.52
N THR A 180 -1.15 -1.11 8.05
CA THR A 180 -1.21 -1.41 6.61
C THR A 180 -2.56 -1.10 5.99
N ALA A 181 -3.66 -1.30 6.74
CA ALA A 181 -5.02 -1.01 6.28
C ALA A 181 -5.22 0.50 6.05
N GLU A 182 -4.88 1.34 7.04
CA GLU A 182 -4.99 2.80 6.90
C GLU A 182 -4.09 3.36 5.80
N LEU A 183 -2.88 2.82 5.65
CA LEU A 183 -2.02 3.19 4.53
C LEU A 183 -2.64 2.79 3.18
N ASN A 184 -3.16 1.55 3.05
CA ASN A 184 -3.72 1.11 1.78
C ASN A 184 -4.96 1.91 1.36
N ALA A 185 -5.86 2.18 2.32
CA ALA A 185 -7.02 3.04 2.12
C ALA A 185 -6.61 4.49 1.81
N GLY A 186 -5.55 5.01 2.44
CA GLY A 186 -4.94 6.29 2.05
C GLY A 186 -4.44 6.30 0.60
N LEU A 187 -3.90 5.17 0.13
CA LEU A 187 -3.35 5.01 -1.21
C LEU A 187 -4.39 4.78 -2.31
N THR A 188 -5.65 4.55 -1.95
CA THR A 188 -6.79 4.62 -2.87
C THR A 188 -7.53 5.96 -2.76
N GLY A 189 -7.64 6.53 -1.56
CA GLY A 189 -8.24 7.84 -1.32
C GLY A 189 -7.48 8.99 -2.01
N LEU A 190 -6.14 8.99 -1.96
CA LEU A 190 -5.34 10.02 -2.63
C LEU A 190 -5.55 10.09 -4.15
N PRO A 191 -5.41 8.99 -4.92
CA PRO A 191 -5.74 9.03 -6.33
C PRO A 191 -7.19 9.42 -6.61
N ALA A 192 -8.14 8.94 -5.79
CA ALA A 192 -9.57 9.20 -5.96
C ALA A 192 -9.90 10.69 -6.08
N VAL A 193 -9.24 11.55 -5.29
CA VAL A 193 -9.36 13.01 -5.37
C VAL A 193 -8.35 13.69 -6.28
N THR A 194 -7.16 13.12 -6.46
CA THR A 194 -6.14 13.69 -7.37
C THR A 194 -6.69 13.80 -8.78
N VAL A 195 -7.44 12.79 -9.22
CA VAL A 195 -8.00 12.76 -10.58
C VAL A 195 -9.26 13.58 -10.77
N VAL A 196 -9.74 14.28 -9.73
CA VAL A 196 -10.90 15.18 -9.80
C VAL A 196 -10.64 16.52 -9.10
N GLN A 197 -9.37 16.86 -8.90
CA GLN A 197 -8.93 18.00 -8.08
C GLN A 197 -9.53 19.34 -8.49
N GLU A 198 -9.89 19.52 -9.77
CA GLU A 198 -10.47 20.76 -10.27
C GLU A 198 -11.87 21.03 -9.71
N TYR A 199 -12.55 19.99 -9.24
CA TYR A 199 -13.89 20.08 -8.65
C TYR A 199 -13.85 20.24 -7.12
N ILE A 200 -12.67 20.15 -6.52
CA ILE A 200 -12.46 20.36 -5.08
C ILE A 200 -12.38 21.87 -4.82
N LYS A 201 -13.40 22.39 -4.14
CA LYS A 201 -13.62 23.79 -3.77
C LYS A 201 -13.17 24.11 -2.34
N GLY A 202 -12.82 23.10 -1.55
CA GLY A 202 -12.12 23.29 -0.28
C GLY A 202 -13.03 23.60 0.92
N ILE A 203 -14.33 23.31 0.82
CA ILE A 203 -15.16 23.16 2.03
C ILE A 203 -14.69 21.87 2.72
N GLY A 204 -13.66 21.99 3.56
CA GLY A 204 -12.93 20.86 4.14
C GLY A 204 -11.90 20.28 3.17
N ALA A 205 -10.81 21.02 2.92
CA ALA A 205 -9.66 20.54 2.13
C ALA A 205 -9.38 19.06 2.39
N SER A 206 -9.33 18.28 1.32
CA SER A 206 -9.02 16.86 1.41
C SER A 206 -7.67 16.70 2.11
N ASN A 207 -7.59 15.93 3.18
CA ASN A 207 -6.34 15.59 3.86
C ASN A 207 -5.68 14.34 3.25
N ALA A 208 -6.00 13.99 2.00
CA ALA A 208 -5.55 12.76 1.37
C ALA A 208 -4.01 12.63 1.32
N ARG A 209 -3.30 13.74 1.03
CA ARG A 209 -1.83 13.75 1.04
C ARG A 209 -1.30 13.52 2.45
N ASP A 210 -1.89 14.13 3.46
CA ASP A 210 -1.54 13.92 4.87
C ASP A 210 -1.74 12.46 5.26
N ILE A 211 -2.87 11.85 4.89
CA ILE A 211 -3.17 10.45 5.22
C ILE A 211 -2.13 9.53 4.61
N ALA A 212 -1.83 9.69 3.32
CA ALA A 212 -0.86 8.86 2.62
C ALA A 212 0.57 9.05 3.17
N ALA A 213 1.00 10.30 3.38
CA ALA A 213 2.33 10.60 3.89
C ALA A 213 2.52 10.12 5.33
N THR A 214 1.52 10.34 6.19
CA THR A 214 1.58 10.01 7.61
C THR A 214 1.49 8.51 7.85
N ASN A 215 0.58 7.80 7.18
CA ASN A 215 0.49 6.35 7.37
C ASN A 215 1.71 5.61 6.78
N LEU A 216 2.36 6.15 5.74
CA LEU A 216 3.66 5.63 5.29
C LEU A 216 4.72 5.84 6.37
N ARG A 217 4.76 7.02 7.00
CA ARG A 217 5.65 7.29 8.14
C ARG A 217 5.43 6.27 9.25
N TYR A 218 4.18 5.99 9.60
CA TYR A 218 3.85 5.02 10.63
C TYR A 218 4.33 3.61 10.29
N LEU A 219 4.16 3.16 9.05
CA LEU A 219 4.72 1.88 8.60
C LEU A 219 6.23 1.81 8.78
N LEU A 220 6.96 2.84 8.34
CA LEU A 220 8.42 2.90 8.45
C LEU A 220 8.89 2.88 9.92
N LEU A 221 8.23 3.67 10.78
CA LEU A 221 8.53 3.68 12.21
C LEU A 221 8.15 2.36 12.90
N TYR A 222 7.07 1.72 12.48
CA TYR A 222 6.65 0.41 12.98
C TYR A 222 7.70 -0.65 12.65
N LEU A 223 8.25 -0.66 11.43
CA LEU A 223 9.34 -1.57 11.07
C LEU A 223 10.61 -1.32 11.89
N ARG A 224 10.92 -0.05 12.23
CA ARG A 224 12.04 0.28 13.12
C ARG A 224 11.83 -0.27 14.53
N VAL A 225 10.64 -0.05 15.11
CA VAL A 225 10.30 -0.60 16.43
C VAL A 225 10.29 -2.12 16.41
N ALA A 226 9.79 -2.75 15.33
CA ALA A 226 9.82 -4.19 15.16
C ALA A 226 11.26 -4.72 15.25
N LYS A 227 12.19 -4.11 14.51
CA LYS A 227 13.61 -4.48 14.53
C LYS A 227 14.26 -4.27 15.90
N ASP A 228 14.04 -3.10 16.50
CA ASP A 228 14.79 -2.68 17.68
C ASP A 228 14.26 -3.30 18.98
N ARG A 229 12.96 -3.60 19.04
CA ARG A 229 12.27 -4.00 20.29
C ARG A 229 11.55 -5.34 20.21
N HIS A 230 11.30 -5.85 19.01
CA HIS A 230 10.56 -7.12 18.79
C HIS A 230 11.32 -8.06 17.82
N PRO A 231 12.56 -8.46 18.13
CA PRO A 231 13.45 -9.15 17.18
C PRO A 231 12.91 -10.48 16.65
N ASP A 232 12.16 -11.23 17.47
CA ASP A 232 11.50 -12.47 17.03
C ASP A 232 10.42 -12.20 15.99
N TYR A 233 9.62 -11.15 16.21
CA TYR A 233 8.60 -10.72 15.27
C TYR A 233 9.23 -10.20 13.98
N TRP A 234 10.22 -9.30 14.09
CA TRP A 234 11.02 -8.82 12.95
C TRP A 234 11.56 -9.95 12.10
N THR A 235 12.13 -10.99 12.73
CA THR A 235 12.68 -12.16 12.03
C THR A 235 11.60 -12.92 11.25
N LYS A 236 10.38 -13.02 11.78
CA LYS A 236 9.24 -13.62 11.06
C LYS A 236 8.84 -12.77 9.87
N ILE A 237 8.54 -11.48 10.08
CA ILE A 237 8.00 -10.61 9.02
C ILE A 237 9.03 -10.28 7.93
N LYS A 238 10.32 -10.16 8.27
CA LYS A 238 11.41 -9.92 7.29
C LYS A 238 11.63 -11.12 6.36
N ASN A 239 11.17 -12.31 6.75
CA ASN A 239 11.25 -13.51 5.92
C ASN A 239 9.96 -13.82 5.17
N GLU A 240 8.90 -13.00 5.33
CA GLU A 240 7.61 -13.18 4.66
C GLU A 240 7.58 -12.49 3.29
N PRO A 241 7.67 -13.22 2.16
CA PRO A 241 7.84 -12.60 0.85
C PRO A 241 6.66 -11.70 0.46
N LYS A 242 5.42 -12.09 0.81
CA LYS A 242 4.23 -11.30 0.45
C LYS A 242 4.18 -9.97 1.19
N LEU A 243 4.56 -9.97 2.47
CA LEU A 243 4.58 -8.75 3.27
C LEU A 243 5.71 -7.81 2.83
N ARG A 244 6.88 -8.35 2.49
CA ARG A 244 7.97 -7.55 1.89
C ARG A 244 7.55 -6.87 0.61
N ASP A 245 6.88 -7.61 -0.27
CA ASP A 245 6.40 -7.09 -1.54
C ASP A 245 5.29 -6.05 -1.35
N LEU A 246 4.36 -6.29 -0.42
CA LEU A 246 3.33 -5.30 -0.05
C LEU A 246 3.95 -4.00 0.49
N VAL A 247 4.88 -4.10 1.44
CA VAL A 247 5.55 -2.92 2.04
C VAL A 247 6.30 -2.11 0.97
N LEU A 248 7.04 -2.79 0.08
CA LEU A 248 7.72 -2.12 -1.03
C LEU A 248 6.71 -1.44 -1.94
N THR A 249 5.66 -2.16 -2.33
CA THR A 249 4.61 -1.65 -3.22
C THR A 249 3.91 -0.44 -2.62
N GLN A 250 3.56 -0.47 -1.33
CA GLN A 250 2.97 0.66 -0.64
C GLN A 250 3.91 1.87 -0.62
N PHE A 251 5.20 1.69 -0.34
CA PHE A 251 6.17 2.78 -0.38
C PHE A 251 6.26 3.43 -1.78
N LEU A 252 6.44 2.62 -2.83
CA LEU A 252 6.57 3.12 -4.21
C LEU A 252 5.27 3.75 -4.72
N ARG A 253 4.12 3.17 -4.35
CA ARG A 253 2.79 3.71 -4.67
C ARG A 253 2.54 5.05 -3.98
N THR A 254 2.97 5.21 -2.73
CA THR A 254 2.92 6.50 -2.03
C THR A 254 3.77 7.53 -2.75
N ALA A 255 5.00 7.18 -3.14
CA ALA A 255 5.88 8.07 -3.90
C ALA A 255 5.22 8.53 -5.22
N TYR A 256 4.68 7.58 -5.99
CA TYR A 256 4.00 7.84 -7.25
C TYR A 256 2.83 8.82 -7.09
N TRP A 257 1.92 8.57 -6.15
CA TRP A 257 0.72 9.41 -5.99
C TRP A 257 1.00 10.75 -5.31
N LEU A 258 1.98 10.84 -4.42
CA LEU A 258 2.41 12.13 -3.87
C LEU A 258 3.09 13.01 -4.92
N GLU A 259 3.83 12.44 -5.86
CA GLU A 259 4.37 13.18 -7.00
C GLU A 259 3.25 13.69 -7.91
N LYS A 260 2.31 12.82 -8.31
CA LYS A 260 1.18 13.20 -9.17
C LYS A 260 0.26 14.26 -8.57
N SER A 261 0.10 14.26 -7.26
CA SER A 261 -0.75 15.22 -6.56
C SER A 261 0.00 16.49 -6.10
N ALA A 262 1.31 16.58 -6.32
CA ALA A 262 2.13 17.72 -5.91
C ALA A 262 1.66 19.08 -6.49
N PRO A 263 1.14 19.16 -7.74
CA PRO A 263 0.60 20.42 -8.26
C PRO A 263 -0.64 20.94 -7.53
N TYR A 264 -1.25 20.12 -6.66
CA TYR A 264 -2.53 20.40 -6.01
C TYR A 264 -2.43 20.37 -4.48
N THR A 265 -1.22 20.55 -3.93
CA THR A 265 -0.96 20.51 -2.47
C THR A 265 -1.89 21.42 -1.68
N GLY A 266 -2.16 22.64 -2.17
CA GLY A 266 -3.07 23.59 -1.51
C GLY A 266 -4.55 23.17 -1.44
N LYS A 267 -4.95 22.07 -2.11
CA LYS A 267 -6.31 21.50 -2.07
C LYS A 267 -6.37 20.11 -1.45
N LEU A 268 -5.29 19.34 -1.58
CA LEU A 268 -5.25 17.89 -1.30
C LEU A 268 -4.46 17.53 -0.04
N GLY A 269 -3.95 18.52 0.69
CA GLY A 269 -3.41 18.30 2.02
C GLY A 269 -3.09 19.58 2.76
N SER A 270 -2.60 19.42 3.98
CA SER A 270 -2.07 20.52 4.78
C SER A 270 -0.69 20.97 4.26
N PRO A 271 -0.21 22.14 4.69
CA PRO A 271 1.17 22.58 4.44
C PRO A 271 2.26 21.64 5.00
N ASP A 272 1.91 20.71 5.90
CA ASP A 272 2.86 19.79 6.52
C ASP A 272 2.99 18.46 5.78
N ALA A 273 2.09 18.12 4.85
CA ALA A 273 2.13 16.88 4.09
C ALA A 273 3.48 16.66 3.37
N ASP A 274 4.05 17.72 2.79
CA ASP A 274 5.35 17.65 2.11
C ASP A 274 6.51 17.50 3.09
N LYS A 275 6.41 18.10 4.28
CA LYS A 275 7.41 17.95 5.35
C LYS A 275 7.38 16.53 5.90
N ILE A 276 6.20 15.96 6.14
CA ILE A 276 6.04 14.55 6.54
C ILE A 276 6.63 13.65 5.47
N THR A 277 6.31 13.90 4.20
CA THR A 277 6.87 13.16 3.07
C THR A 277 8.40 13.17 3.08
N ALA A 278 9.03 14.32 3.34
CA ALA A 278 10.48 14.40 3.45
C ALA A 278 11.04 13.49 4.57
N THR A 279 10.35 13.39 5.73
CA THR A 279 10.77 12.49 6.82
C THR A 279 10.73 11.00 6.43
N ASN A 280 9.84 10.60 5.51
CA ASN A 280 9.79 9.22 5.02
C ASN A 280 11.06 8.80 4.27
N TYR A 281 11.81 9.77 3.75
CA TYR A 281 13.08 9.56 3.05
C TYR A 281 14.31 9.82 3.94
N ALA A 282 14.13 9.96 5.26
CA ALA A 282 15.25 10.02 6.19
C ALA A 282 16.13 8.75 6.07
N PRO A 283 17.47 8.85 6.21
CA PRO A 283 18.38 7.73 6.00
C PRO A 283 18.01 6.47 6.78
N GLU A 284 17.58 6.61 8.03
CA GLU A 284 17.18 5.51 8.88
C GLU A 284 15.87 4.82 8.43
N ASN A 285 14.97 5.56 7.78
CA ASN A 285 13.72 5.03 7.23
C ASN A 285 13.98 4.31 5.89
N LEU A 286 14.90 4.82 5.07
CA LEU A 286 15.33 4.11 3.86
C LEU A 286 16.13 2.85 4.19
N ALA A 287 16.97 2.89 5.22
CA ALA A 287 17.75 1.74 5.67
C ALA A 287 16.85 0.60 6.19
N ILE A 288 15.81 0.91 6.99
CA ILE A 288 14.88 -0.12 7.46
C ILE A 288 14.06 -0.71 6.31
N LEU A 289 13.63 0.10 5.34
CA LEU A 289 12.91 -0.36 4.16
C LEU A 289 13.78 -1.28 3.31
N GLN A 290 15.04 -0.89 3.06
CA GLN A 290 15.98 -1.69 2.27
C GLN A 290 16.28 -3.01 2.98
N GLU A 291 16.50 -2.98 4.30
CA GLU A 291 16.74 -4.20 5.05
C GLU A 291 15.52 -5.13 5.04
N PHE A 292 14.31 -4.58 5.19
CA PHE A 292 13.08 -5.36 5.19
C PHE A 292 12.78 -5.98 3.83
N THR A 293 12.81 -5.17 2.77
CA THR A 293 12.39 -5.56 1.43
C THR A 293 13.52 -6.23 0.64
N GLY A 294 14.78 -6.00 0.98
CA GLY A 294 15.94 -6.39 0.19
C GLY A 294 16.09 -5.58 -1.10
N ARG A 295 15.47 -4.38 -1.17
CA ARG A 295 15.49 -3.50 -2.35
C ARG A 295 15.90 -2.09 -1.96
N THR A 296 16.79 -1.51 -2.75
CA THR A 296 17.16 -0.10 -2.61
C THR A 296 16.20 0.74 -3.44
N VAL A 297 15.48 1.65 -2.79
CA VAL A 297 14.60 2.62 -3.48
C VAL A 297 15.42 3.81 -3.97
N ARG A 298 15.01 4.39 -5.09
CA ARG A 298 15.62 5.60 -5.62
C ARG A 298 15.17 6.82 -4.81
N THR A 299 16.07 7.78 -4.67
CA THR A 299 15.81 9.05 -3.98
C THR A 299 15.90 10.26 -4.93
N ASP A 300 16.15 10.02 -6.21
CA ASP A 300 16.21 11.02 -7.27
C ASP A 300 14.80 11.31 -7.85
N ALA A 301 14.71 11.72 -9.12
CA ALA A 301 13.44 12.05 -9.77
C ALA A 301 12.52 10.84 -10.01
N GLN A 302 12.95 9.60 -9.74
CA GLN A 302 12.14 8.39 -9.95
C GLN A 302 11.92 7.63 -8.63
N LYS A 303 11.43 8.34 -7.60
CA LYS A 303 11.24 7.80 -6.24
C LYS A 303 10.26 6.62 -6.16
N ASN A 304 9.46 6.42 -7.19
CA ASN A 304 8.56 5.28 -7.36
C ASN A 304 9.26 4.02 -7.93
N CYS A 305 10.60 4.00 -8.00
CA CYS A 305 11.39 2.88 -8.52
C CYS A 305 12.48 2.40 -7.54
N THR A 306 12.91 1.14 -7.71
CA THR A 306 14.14 0.59 -7.11
C THR A 306 15.34 0.69 -8.08
N THR A 307 16.55 0.52 -7.55
CA THR A 307 17.80 0.41 -8.34
C THR A 307 18.14 -1.04 -8.67
#